data_AF-A0A1G2CBL3-F1
#
_entry.id   AF-A0A1G2CBL3-F1
#
_cell.length_a   1.000
_cell.length_b   1.000
_cell.length_c   1.000
_cell.angle_alpha   90.00
_cell.angle_beta   90.00
_cell.angle_gamma   90.00
#
_symmetry.space_group_name_H-M   'P 1'
#
loop_
_entity.id
_entity.type
_entity.pdbx_description
1 polymer ?
#
loop_
_entity_poly.entity_id
_entity_poly.type
_entity_poly.pdbx_seq_one_letter_code
_entity_poly.pdbx_strand_id
1 'polypeptide(L)'
;MVVISEWLPNPAGNDAKGEWVEVLNIGNSPVDLTGWRLTADGKKLFTLHGTLGPGAYLVVPRTESKLTLKNSDGRLALYDATGRLADQTYFIGTAPKGQSVNRTKSGIVFATPTPWAANKLSQATPFAYDNEYPIGAPLNPPTGAGAQIFGHLLGTALALAVAIVFILKSHADLSHIFFKRN
;
A
#
# COMPACT_ATOMS: atom_id res chain seq x y z
N MET A 1 -3.54 13.29 15.40
CA MET A 1 -3.01 12.57 14.23
C MET A 1 -4.05 11.55 13.83
N VAL A 2 -4.41 11.48 12.54
CA VAL A 2 -5.40 10.52 12.04
C VAL A 2 -4.68 9.51 11.17
N VAL A 3 -4.99 8.23 11.38
CA VAL A 3 -4.37 7.08 10.69
C VAL A 3 -5.44 6.16 10.14
N ILE A 4 -5.08 5.35 9.14
CA ILE A 4 -5.89 4.23 8.67
C ILE A 4 -5.68 3.07 9.66
N SER A 5 -6.69 2.78 10.47
CA SER A 5 -6.63 1.74 11.52
C SER A 5 -6.90 0.35 10.97
N GLU A 6 -7.86 0.25 10.05
CA GLU A 6 -8.35 -1.03 9.57
C GLU A 6 -9.01 -0.90 8.19
N TRP A 7 -8.96 -1.93 7.35
CA TRP A 7 -9.72 -1.96 6.10
C TRP A 7 -9.99 -3.38 5.62
N LEU A 8 -11.16 -3.61 5.02
CA LEU A 8 -11.60 -4.92 4.56
C LEU A 8 -11.61 -4.97 3.02
N PRO A 9 -10.54 -5.45 2.37
CA PRO A 9 -10.47 -5.52 0.92
C PRO A 9 -11.31 -6.67 0.34
N ASN A 10 -11.36 -7.82 1.00
CA ASN A 10 -11.96 -9.05 0.47
C ASN A 10 -13.06 -9.58 1.42
N PRO A 11 -14.25 -8.96 1.46
CA PRO A 11 -15.30 -9.35 2.40
C PRO A 11 -15.86 -10.75 2.14
N ALA A 12 -16.41 -11.38 3.19
CA ALA A 12 -17.18 -12.60 3.01
C ALA A 12 -18.54 -12.27 2.39
N GLY A 13 -18.65 -12.27 1.06
CA GLY A 13 -19.91 -12.02 0.36
C GLY A 13 -19.72 -11.16 -0.89
N ASN A 14 -20.59 -10.16 -1.08
CA ASN A 14 -20.53 -9.26 -2.22
C ASN A 14 -19.58 -8.09 -1.94
N ASP A 15 -18.44 -8.08 -2.64
CA ASP A 15 -17.40 -7.04 -2.58
C ASP A 15 -17.94 -5.62 -2.76
N ALA A 16 -18.93 -5.44 -3.66
CA ALA A 16 -19.50 -4.12 -3.94
C ALA A 16 -20.24 -3.50 -2.73
N LYS A 17 -20.53 -4.29 -1.69
CA LYS A 17 -21.22 -3.85 -0.47
C LYS A 17 -20.42 -4.09 0.81
N GLY A 18 -19.44 -4.99 0.79
CA GLY A 18 -18.72 -5.40 1.99
C GLY A 18 -17.38 -4.70 2.23
N GLU A 19 -16.82 -4.03 1.21
CA GLU A 19 -15.56 -3.30 1.35
C GLU A 19 -15.74 -2.02 2.18
N TRP A 20 -14.74 -1.72 3.02
CA TRP A 20 -14.70 -0.49 3.81
C TRP A 20 -13.28 -0.14 4.25
N VAL A 21 -13.08 1.12 4.62
CA VAL A 21 -11.86 1.67 5.20
C VAL A 21 -12.21 2.35 6.51
N GLU A 22 -11.40 2.15 7.55
CA GLU A 22 -11.55 2.82 8.82
C GLU A 22 -10.35 3.72 9.12
N VAL A 23 -10.65 4.91 9.63
CA VAL A 23 -9.66 5.83 10.19
C VAL A 23 -9.88 6.03 11.68
N LEU A 24 -8.78 6.27 12.39
CA LEU A 24 -8.75 6.50 13.83
C LEU A 24 -7.98 7.79 14.12
N ASN A 25 -8.53 8.64 14.98
CA ASN A 25 -7.77 9.73 15.57
C ASN A 25 -7.00 9.25 16.80
N ILE A 26 -5.70 9.03 16.65
CA ILE A 26 -4.78 8.68 17.73
C ILE A 26 -4.19 9.90 18.46
N GLY A 27 -4.63 11.11 18.09
CA GLY A 27 -4.30 12.34 18.81
C GLY A 27 -5.13 12.52 20.09
N ASN A 28 -4.79 13.56 20.85
CA ASN A 28 -5.47 13.94 22.08
C ASN A 28 -6.52 15.07 21.88
N SER A 29 -6.71 15.54 20.65
CA SER A 29 -7.65 16.63 20.32
C SER A 29 -8.54 16.25 19.14
N PRO A 30 -9.78 16.78 19.06
CA PRO A 30 -10.63 16.59 17.89
C PRO A 30 -9.96 17.07 16.59
N VAL A 31 -10.22 16.37 15.49
CA VAL A 31 -9.71 16.73 14.16
C VAL A 31 -10.89 16.95 13.21
N ASP A 32 -10.93 18.09 12.54
CA ASP A 32 -11.83 18.32 11.41
C ASP A 32 -11.28 17.60 10.17
N LEU A 33 -12.06 16.67 9.64
CA LEU A 33 -11.73 15.87 8.46
C LEU A 33 -12.19 16.53 7.16
N THR A 34 -12.82 17.71 7.23
CA THR A 34 -13.27 18.44 6.03
C THR A 34 -12.10 18.68 5.08
N GLY A 35 -12.21 18.12 3.87
CA GLY A 35 -11.18 18.25 2.84
C GLY A 35 -10.06 17.21 2.91
N TRP A 36 -10.00 16.36 3.95
CA TRP A 36 -9.13 15.19 3.97
C TRP A 36 -9.55 14.20 2.89
N ARG A 37 -8.61 13.39 2.38
CA ARG A 37 -8.87 12.51 1.24
C ARG A 37 -8.34 11.10 1.46
N LEU A 38 -9.18 10.10 1.20
CA LEU A 38 -8.77 8.70 1.08
C LEU A 38 -8.59 8.34 -0.39
N THR A 39 -7.58 7.52 -0.69
CA THR A 39 -7.42 6.88 -2.00
C THR A 39 -7.07 5.42 -1.87
N ALA A 40 -7.57 4.63 -2.81
CA ALA A 40 -7.16 3.25 -3.06
C ALA A 40 -6.38 3.19 -4.38
N ASP A 41 -5.17 2.64 -4.32
CA ASP A 41 -4.28 2.42 -5.47
C ASP A 41 -3.98 3.66 -6.33
N GLY A 42 -4.15 4.86 -5.77
CA GLY A 42 -3.94 6.12 -6.48
C GLY A 42 -4.94 6.41 -7.61
N LYS A 43 -6.06 5.67 -7.68
CA LYS A 43 -7.02 5.77 -8.79
C LYS A 43 -8.17 6.73 -8.50
N LYS A 44 -8.81 6.58 -7.34
CA LYS A 44 -9.97 7.36 -6.92
C LYS A 44 -9.70 8.03 -5.60
N LEU A 45 -10.19 9.26 -5.45
CA LEU A 45 -10.18 10.00 -4.21
C LEU A 45 -11.60 10.07 -3.65
N PHE A 46 -11.73 9.89 -2.35
CA PHE A 46 -12.93 10.18 -1.58
C PHE A 46 -12.61 11.24 -0.54
N THR A 47 -13.41 12.31 -0.51
CA THR A 47 -13.22 13.42 0.43
C THR A 47 -14.01 13.15 1.70
N LEU A 48 -13.31 13.14 2.83
CA LEU A 48 -13.88 13.02 4.16
C LEU A 48 -14.46 14.35 4.62
N HIS A 49 -15.32 14.27 5.63
CA HIS A 49 -15.97 15.41 6.26
C HIS A 49 -16.33 15.07 7.71
N GLY A 50 -16.68 16.08 8.49
CA GLY A 50 -17.04 15.95 9.90
C GLY A 50 -15.85 16.00 10.85
N THR A 51 -16.13 15.91 12.15
CA THR A 51 -15.11 16.00 13.20
C THR A 51 -14.91 14.64 13.85
N LEU A 52 -13.65 14.21 13.97
CA LEU A 52 -13.27 12.97 14.63
C LEU A 52 -12.61 13.27 15.98
N GLY A 53 -13.31 12.90 17.07
CA GLY A 53 -12.82 13.08 18.43
C GLY A 53 -11.57 12.25 18.76
N PRO A 54 -10.85 12.55 19.86
CA PRO A 54 -9.72 11.73 20.32
C PRO A 54 -10.14 10.28 20.55
N GLY A 55 -9.38 9.32 20.02
CA GLY A 55 -9.67 7.89 20.12
C GLY A 55 -10.91 7.42 19.35
N ALA A 56 -11.56 8.30 18.60
CA ALA A 56 -12.75 7.96 17.83
C ALA A 56 -12.39 7.36 16.46
N TYR A 57 -13.28 6.50 15.99
CA TYR A 57 -13.19 5.76 14.73
C TYR A 57 -14.22 6.28 13.73
N LEU A 58 -13.85 6.25 12.45
CA LEU A 58 -14.76 6.50 11.33
C LEU A 58 -14.60 5.39 10.30
N VAL A 59 -15.65 4.58 10.11
CA VAL A 59 -15.71 3.59 9.03
C VAL A 59 -16.39 4.22 7.80
N VAL A 60 -15.72 4.10 6.66
CA VAL A 60 -16.14 4.60 5.37
C VAL A 60 -16.43 3.41 4.46
N PRO A 61 -17.71 3.04 4.28
CA PRO A 61 -18.09 1.91 3.42
C PRO A 61 -17.92 2.25 1.94
N ARG A 62 -17.67 1.23 1.12
CA ARG A 62 -17.62 1.38 -0.35
C ARG A 62 -18.92 1.92 -0.93
N THR A 63 -20.06 1.64 -0.31
CA THR A 63 -21.37 2.18 -0.75
C THR A 63 -21.41 3.70 -0.69
N GLU A 64 -20.62 4.32 0.16
CA GLU A 64 -20.44 5.77 0.27
C GLU A 64 -19.26 6.24 -0.57
N SER A 65 -18.06 5.72 -0.31
CA SER A 65 -16.82 6.23 -0.91
C SER A 65 -16.65 5.90 -2.38
N LYS A 66 -17.29 4.81 -2.82
CA LYS A 66 -17.09 4.20 -4.15
C LYS A 66 -15.62 3.84 -4.43
N LEU A 67 -14.77 3.75 -3.40
CA LEU A 67 -13.42 3.21 -3.50
C LEU A 67 -13.53 1.71 -3.74
N THR A 68 -12.78 1.21 -4.71
CA THR A 68 -12.63 -0.23 -4.95
C THR A 68 -11.30 -0.64 -4.37
N LEU A 69 -11.34 -1.55 -3.41
CA LEU A 69 -10.15 -2.10 -2.78
C LEU A 69 -9.67 -3.30 -3.60
N LYS A 70 -8.35 -3.47 -3.72
CA LYS A 70 -7.81 -4.67 -4.34
C LYS A 70 -7.71 -5.80 -3.32
N ASN A 71 -8.12 -6.99 -3.77
CA ASN A 71 -7.89 -8.24 -3.04
C ASN A 71 -6.41 -8.65 -3.04
N SER A 72 -5.59 -8.09 -3.94
CA SER A 72 -4.15 -8.38 -4.02
C SER A 72 -3.30 -7.12 -4.13
N ASP A 73 -2.17 -7.11 -3.45
CA ASP A 73 -1.20 -6.01 -3.44
C ASP A 73 -1.85 -4.63 -3.21
N GLY A 74 -2.84 -4.59 -2.32
CA GLY A 74 -3.68 -3.41 -2.11
C GLY A 74 -2.94 -2.31 -1.36
N ARG A 75 -3.26 -1.06 -1.68
CA ARG A 75 -2.67 0.12 -1.06
C ARG A 75 -3.71 1.20 -0.81
N LEU A 76 -3.69 1.76 0.39
CA LEU A 76 -4.47 2.94 0.77
C LEU A 76 -3.56 4.09 1.20
N ALA A 77 -3.95 5.31 0.84
CA ALA A 77 -3.31 6.52 1.36
C ALA A 77 -4.38 7.50 1.87
N LEU A 78 -4.04 8.18 2.96
CA LEU A 78 -4.81 9.24 3.59
C LEU A 78 -4.04 10.54 3.47
N TYR A 79 -4.67 11.57 2.93
CA TYR A 79 -4.13 12.92 2.81
C TYR A 79 -4.91 13.87 3.71
N ASP A 80 -4.21 14.81 4.34
CA ASP A 80 -4.85 15.89 5.08
C ASP A 80 -5.53 16.92 4.16
N ALA A 81 -6.23 17.89 4.74
CA ALA A 81 -6.93 18.94 4.01
C ALA A 81 -6.00 19.82 3.14
N THR A 82 -4.70 19.86 3.44
CA THR A 82 -3.69 20.60 2.66
C THR A 82 -3.11 19.76 1.52
N GLY A 83 -3.48 18.48 1.44
CA GLY A 83 -2.98 17.53 0.45
C GLY A 83 -1.66 16.85 0.83
N ARG A 84 -1.21 16.99 2.09
CA ARG A 84 -0.02 16.26 2.56
C ARG A 84 -0.40 14.83 2.91
N LEU A 85 0.49 13.88 2.61
CA LEU A 85 0.31 12.49 3.00
C LEU A 85 0.34 12.38 4.53
N ALA A 86 -0.80 12.06 5.13
CA ALA A 86 -0.95 11.90 6.58
C ALA A 86 -0.63 10.47 7.00
N ASP A 87 -1.08 9.48 6.22
CA ASP A 87 -0.83 8.06 6.50
C ASP A 87 -0.96 7.20 5.24
N GLN A 88 -0.35 6.02 5.26
CA GLN A 88 -0.44 5.03 4.20
C GLN A 88 -0.39 3.61 4.78
N THR A 89 -1.11 2.69 4.17
CA THR A 89 -1.03 1.25 4.48
C THR A 89 -1.10 0.43 3.19
N TYR A 90 -0.43 -0.71 3.19
CA TYR A 90 -0.45 -1.65 2.08
C TYR A 90 -0.17 -3.07 2.57
N PHE A 91 -0.49 -4.04 1.74
CA PHE A 91 -0.02 -5.42 1.87
C PHE A 91 0.50 -5.92 0.53
N ILE A 92 1.29 -6.99 0.56
CA ILE A 92 1.70 -7.75 -0.63
C ILE A 92 1.10 -9.15 -0.53
N GLY A 93 0.71 -9.72 -1.66
CA GLY A 93 0.03 -11.01 -1.74
C GLY A 93 -1.48 -10.86 -1.83
N THR A 94 -2.23 -11.88 -1.41
CA THR A 94 -3.69 -11.93 -1.50
C THR A 94 -4.32 -11.83 -0.11
N ALA A 95 -5.29 -10.93 0.06
CA ALA A 95 -6.05 -10.79 1.29
C ALA A 95 -6.95 -12.01 1.54
N PRO A 96 -6.89 -12.65 2.72
CA PRO A 96 -7.81 -13.71 3.08
C PRO A 96 -9.25 -13.22 3.06
N LYS A 97 -10.15 -14.03 2.52
CA LYS A 97 -11.58 -13.70 2.46
C LYS A 97 -12.14 -13.55 3.88
N GLY A 98 -12.89 -12.48 4.10
CA GLY A 98 -13.53 -12.14 5.36
C GLY A 98 -12.57 -11.59 6.43
N GLN A 99 -11.28 -11.42 6.13
CA GLN A 99 -10.34 -10.80 7.05
C GLN A 99 -9.98 -9.39 6.60
N SER A 100 -9.80 -8.51 7.57
CA SER A 100 -9.37 -7.13 7.36
C SER A 100 -7.88 -6.97 7.59
N VAL A 101 -7.30 -5.98 6.95
CA VAL A 101 -5.96 -5.49 7.26
C VAL A 101 -6.06 -4.62 8.51
N ASN A 102 -5.40 -5.05 9.57
CA ASN A 102 -5.38 -4.40 10.87
C ASN A 102 -4.03 -3.75 11.10
N ARG A 103 -3.99 -2.43 11.33
CA ARG A 103 -2.77 -1.74 11.75
C ARG A 103 -2.33 -2.22 13.13
N THR A 104 -1.03 -2.41 13.30
CA THR A 104 -0.36 -2.71 14.57
C THR A 104 0.70 -1.65 14.87
N LYS A 105 1.43 -1.79 15.98
CA LYS A 105 2.58 -0.92 16.29
C LYS A 105 3.76 -1.14 15.33
N SER A 106 3.88 -2.31 14.70
CA SER A 106 5.01 -2.72 13.88
C SER A 106 4.69 -2.92 12.40
N GLY A 107 3.43 -2.74 11.99
CA GLY A 107 3.01 -2.93 10.61
C GLY A 107 1.53 -3.25 10.50
N ILE A 108 1.20 -4.32 9.78
CA ILE A 108 -0.17 -4.80 9.58
C ILE A 108 -0.27 -6.30 9.82
N VAL A 109 -1.48 -6.76 10.16
CA VAL A 109 -1.84 -8.19 10.20
C VAL A 109 -3.21 -8.39 9.55
N PHE A 110 -3.45 -9.56 8.96
CA PHE A 110 -4.82 -9.96 8.64
C PHE A 110 -5.47 -10.57 9.90
N ALA A 111 -6.66 -10.10 10.25
CA ALA A 111 -7.40 -10.58 11.41
C ALA A 111 -8.91 -10.42 11.21
N THR A 112 -9.68 -10.85 12.22
CA THR A 112 -11.12 -10.65 12.26
C THR A 112 -11.47 -9.17 12.21
N PRO A 113 -12.42 -8.75 11.34
CA PRO A 113 -12.81 -7.36 11.26
C PRO A 113 -13.36 -6.76 12.55
N THR A 114 -12.94 -5.53 12.89
CA THR A 114 -13.33 -4.80 14.10
C THR A 114 -13.83 -3.37 13.82
N PRO A 115 -14.82 -3.20 12.91
CA PRO A 115 -15.31 -1.88 12.57
C PRO A 115 -15.83 -1.13 13.81
N TRP A 116 -15.49 0.14 13.89
CA TRP A 116 -15.80 1.09 14.96
C TRP A 116 -15.13 0.80 16.31
N ALA A 117 -14.11 -0.05 16.33
CA ALA A 117 -13.48 -0.50 17.57
C ALA A 117 -11.98 -0.70 17.43
N ALA A 118 -11.30 -0.91 18.56
CA ALA A 118 -9.89 -1.25 18.54
C ALA A 118 -9.64 -2.64 17.94
N ASN A 119 -8.62 -2.72 17.07
CA ASN A 119 -8.16 -3.96 16.44
C ASN A 119 -7.92 -5.08 17.46
N LYS A 120 -8.55 -6.23 17.24
CA LYS A 120 -8.38 -7.43 18.07
C LYS A 120 -7.29 -8.33 17.49
N LEU A 121 -6.06 -8.13 17.95
CA LEU A 121 -4.87 -8.80 17.41
C LEU A 121 -4.66 -10.24 17.95
N SER A 122 -5.62 -10.81 18.69
CA SER A 122 -5.47 -12.11 19.38
C SER A 122 -5.59 -13.33 18.47
N GLN A 123 -5.85 -13.15 17.17
CA GLN A 123 -5.90 -14.21 16.15
C GLN A 123 -5.26 -13.76 14.83
N ALA A 124 -4.23 -12.91 14.92
CA ALA A 124 -3.43 -12.64 13.74
C ALA A 124 -2.83 -13.96 13.26
N THR A 125 -3.20 -14.45 12.07
CA THR A 125 -2.27 -15.27 11.29
C THR A 125 -1.06 -14.38 11.07
N PRO A 126 0.10 -14.69 11.66
CA PRO A 126 1.28 -13.89 11.39
C PRO A 126 1.45 -13.85 9.87
N PHE A 127 1.59 -12.66 9.30
CA PHE A 127 2.41 -12.62 8.10
C PHE A 127 3.76 -13.19 8.51
N ALA A 128 4.20 -14.25 7.86
CA ALA A 128 5.59 -14.63 7.87
C ALA A 128 6.37 -13.46 7.26
N TYR A 129 6.76 -12.50 8.11
CA TYR A 129 7.75 -11.50 7.75
C TYR A 129 9.17 -12.09 7.79
N ASP A 130 9.34 -13.29 8.33
CA ASP A 130 10.51 -14.11 8.07
C ASP A 130 10.25 -14.99 6.85
N ASN A 131 10.46 -14.42 5.68
CA ASN A 131 11.30 -15.16 4.76
C ASN A 131 12.72 -15.03 5.33
N GLU A 132 13.11 -15.91 6.27
CA GLU A 132 14.52 -16.26 6.38
C GLU A 132 14.87 -16.83 5.01
N TYR A 133 15.38 -15.99 4.11
CA TYR A 133 16.07 -16.50 2.94
C TYR A 133 17.29 -17.23 3.50
N PRO A 134 17.40 -18.56 3.30
CA PRO A 134 18.63 -19.23 3.62
C PRO A 134 19.75 -18.47 2.89
N ILE A 135 20.83 -18.14 3.60
CA ILE A 135 22.03 -17.58 2.97
C ILE A 135 22.43 -18.55 1.85
N GLY A 136 22.25 -18.14 0.59
CA GLY A 136 22.53 -18.95 -0.60
C GLY A 136 21.32 -19.50 -1.37
N ALA A 137 20.07 -19.19 -1.01
CA ALA A 137 18.92 -19.56 -1.83
C ALA A 137 18.77 -18.64 -3.07
N PRO A 138 18.61 -19.19 -4.29
CA PRO A 138 18.47 -18.38 -5.49
C PRO A 138 17.18 -17.56 -5.47
N LEU A 139 17.28 -16.29 -5.88
CA LEU A 139 16.15 -15.40 -6.05
C LEU A 139 15.27 -15.92 -7.20
N ASN A 140 14.13 -16.55 -6.86
CA ASN A 140 13.07 -17.13 -7.71
C ASN A 140 13.19 -18.64 -8.05
N PRO A 141 12.31 -19.51 -7.53
CA PRO A 141 11.92 -20.71 -8.27
C PRO A 141 10.85 -20.35 -9.31
N PRO A 142 10.96 -20.79 -10.58
CA PRO A 142 10.02 -20.42 -11.62
C PRO A 142 8.80 -21.35 -11.58
N THR A 143 7.60 -20.81 -11.38
CA THR A 143 6.38 -21.50 -11.82
C THR A 143 5.37 -20.51 -12.39
N GLY A 144 5.27 -20.47 -13.71
CA GLY A 144 4.13 -19.86 -14.42
C GLY A 144 4.53 -19.01 -15.63
N ALA A 145 3.82 -19.22 -16.74
CA ALA A 145 4.06 -18.62 -18.06
C ALA A 145 3.97 -17.07 -18.11
N GLY A 146 3.63 -16.39 -17.01
CA GLY A 146 3.71 -14.93 -16.87
C GLY A 146 5.07 -14.38 -16.41
N ALA A 147 5.99 -15.24 -15.94
CA ALA A 147 7.29 -14.81 -15.39
C ALA A 147 8.35 -14.44 -16.46
N GLN A 148 8.16 -14.86 -17.71
CA GLN A 148 9.09 -14.54 -18.81
C GLN A 148 9.09 -13.05 -19.17
N ILE A 149 8.00 -12.33 -18.87
CA ILE A 149 7.84 -10.94 -19.27
C ILE A 149 8.53 -10.00 -18.27
N PHE A 150 8.50 -10.32 -16.97
CA PHE A 150 9.12 -9.51 -15.91
C PHE A 150 10.65 -9.66 -15.83
N GLY A 151 11.18 -10.87 -16.07
CA GLY A 151 12.62 -11.10 -16.13
C GLY A 151 13.30 -10.42 -17.32
N HIS A 152 12.63 -10.37 -18.48
CA HIS A 152 13.17 -9.70 -19.67
C HIS A 152 13.04 -8.17 -19.60
N LEU A 153 12.00 -7.61 -18.98
CA LEU A 153 11.85 -6.15 -18.84
C LEU A 153 12.90 -5.52 -17.91
N LEU A 154 13.25 -6.19 -16.80
CA LEU A 154 14.31 -5.72 -15.89
C LEU A 154 15.73 -5.99 -16.43
N GLY A 155 15.96 -7.16 -17.04
CA GLY A 155 17.26 -7.52 -17.61
C GLY A 155 17.66 -6.66 -18.81
N THR A 156 16.71 -6.33 -19.71
CA THR A 156 16.98 -5.51 -20.89
C THR A 156 17.19 -4.03 -20.55
N ALA A 157 16.44 -3.47 -19.59
CA ALA A 157 16.61 -2.08 -19.15
C ALA A 157 17.99 -1.83 -18.51
N LEU A 158 18.47 -2.78 -17.67
CA LEU A 158 19.79 -2.66 -17.04
C LEU A 158 20.92 -2.89 -18.05
N ALA A 159 20.78 -3.85 -18.97
CA ALA A 159 21.75 -4.09 -20.03
C ALA A 159 21.86 -2.91 -21.00
N LEU A 160 20.74 -2.27 -21.38
CA LEU A 160 20.77 -1.06 -22.21
C LEU A 160 21.43 0.10 -21.48
N ALA A 161 21.13 0.32 -20.20
CA ALA A 161 21.74 1.40 -19.43
C ALA A 161 23.27 1.25 -19.32
N VAL A 162 23.76 0.04 -19.09
CA VAL A 162 25.20 -0.25 -19.02
C VAL A 162 25.86 -0.12 -20.40
N ALA A 163 25.22 -0.63 -21.46
CA ALA A 163 25.74 -0.49 -22.83
C ALA A 163 25.79 0.98 -23.26
N ILE A 164 24.77 1.78 -22.95
CA ILE A 164 24.75 3.22 -23.23
C ILE A 164 25.89 3.92 -22.50
N VAL A 165 26.10 3.66 -21.21
CA VAL A 165 27.21 4.25 -20.44
C VAL A 165 28.57 3.84 -21.00
N PHE A 166 28.72 2.58 -21.41
CA PHE A 166 29.96 2.09 -22.00
C PHE A 166 30.25 2.75 -23.35
N ILE A 167 29.25 2.84 -24.24
CA ILE A 167 29.33 3.51 -25.54
C ILE A 167 29.65 5.00 -25.36
N LEU A 168 28.95 5.69 -24.45
CA LEU A 168 29.23 7.11 -24.17
C LEU A 168 30.66 7.35 -23.67
N LYS A 169 31.23 6.40 -22.92
CA LYS A 169 32.58 6.48 -22.35
C LYS A 169 33.68 6.02 -23.31
N SER A 170 33.37 5.13 -24.26
CA SER A 170 34.33 4.63 -25.25
C SER A 170 34.49 5.54 -26.47
N HIS A 171 33.57 6.50 -26.67
CA HIS A 171 33.63 7.48 -27.75
C HIS A 171 33.96 8.88 -27.22
N ALA A 172 35.11 9.42 -27.61
CA ALA A 172 35.63 10.70 -27.14
C ALA A 172 34.67 11.87 -27.39
N ASP A 173 34.02 11.91 -28.55
CA ASP A 173 33.11 13.00 -28.93
C ASP A 173 31.83 13.05 -28.08
N LEU A 174 31.35 11.89 -27.60
CA LEU A 174 30.14 11.79 -26.79
C LEU A 174 30.42 12.07 -25.31
N SER A 175 31.58 11.64 -24.81
CA SER A 175 31.99 11.91 -23.42
C SER A 175 32.02 13.40 -23.07
N HIS A 176 32.47 14.26 -23.99
CA HIS A 176 32.55 15.71 -23.78
C HIS A 176 31.19 16.42 -23.70
N ILE A 177 30.13 15.84 -24.25
CA ILE A 177 28.77 16.40 -24.21
C ILE A 177 28.11 16.09 -22.85
N PHE A 178 28.30 14.88 -22.33
CA PHE A 178 27.58 14.39 -21.14
C PHE A 178 28.36 14.47 -19.82
N PHE A 179 29.70 14.52 -19.86
CA PHE A 179 30.55 14.41 -18.66
C PHE A 179 31.57 15.55 -18.52
N LYS A 180 31.25 16.76 -18.98
CA LYS A 180 32.11 17.95 -18.82
C LYS A 180 32.54 18.11 -17.35
N ARG A 181 33.85 18.00 -17.10
CA ARG A 181 34.49 18.46 -15.86
C ARG A 181 34.63 19.98 -15.96
N ASN A 182 34.10 20.72 -14.98
CA ASN A 182 34.59 22.08 -14.70
C ASN A 182 36.02 22.00 -14.18
#